data_AF-A0A7M5V9P4-F1
#
_entry.id   AF-A0A7M5V9P4-F1
#
_cell.length_a   1.000
_cell.length_b   1.000
_cell.length_c   1.000
_cell.angle_alpha   90.00
_cell.angle_beta   90.00
_cell.angle_gamma   90.00
#
_symmetry.space_group_name_H-M   'P 1'
#
loop_
_entity.id
_entity.type
_entity.pdbx_description
1 polymer ?
#
loop_
_entity_poly.entity_id
_entity_poly.type
_entity_poly.pdbx_seq_one_letter_code
_entity_poly.pdbx_strand_id
1 'polypeptide(L)'
;MELLRLFSFCAFFIGVSSRKWIVSPTLIGDLHNKIREQYVDTPPLKADYRLSADAQNCAQYLLDNPSLDILTHPCNPGHFGENIYKLSAVSADNEVFQRATEIWHDEEKDLPDRSDSLWYLMVNFNNRNKPVGHFIQEIWALATKVGCGMASDDNNVSIVVCRYDKAVNPLGTQLRDNVHLKKQSAINNNCQDTPNFPCTQDLCAHFGDLYCKKSCNKC
;
A
#
# COMPACT_ATOMS: atom_id res chain seq x y z
N MET A 1 -11.87 69.28 15.85
CA MET A 1 -13.00 68.40 15.48
C MET A 1 -12.89 68.21 13.98
N GLU A 2 -12.57 67.06 13.40
CA GLU A 2 -12.70 65.66 13.83
C GLU A 2 -11.52 64.83 13.32
N LEU A 3 -11.07 63.87 14.11
CA LEU A 3 -10.16 62.79 13.72
C LEU A 3 -11.03 61.57 13.39
N LEU A 4 -11.24 61.27 12.11
CA LEU A 4 -11.82 59.98 11.71
C LEU A 4 -10.72 58.92 11.63
N ARG A 5 -10.78 57.98 12.57
CA ARG A 5 -9.89 56.82 12.70
C ARG A 5 -10.15 55.84 11.55
N LEU A 6 -9.13 55.56 10.76
CA LEU A 6 -9.08 54.40 9.87
C LEU A 6 -9.05 53.13 10.74
N PHE A 7 -10.16 52.41 10.80
CA PHE A 7 -10.18 51.05 11.34
C PHE A 7 -9.57 50.12 10.29
N SER A 8 -8.30 49.74 10.50
CA SER A 8 -7.67 48.64 9.78
C SER A 8 -8.36 47.34 10.19
N PHE A 9 -9.21 46.79 9.32
CA PHE A 9 -9.68 45.42 9.44
C PHE A 9 -8.49 44.49 9.21
N CYS A 10 -7.85 44.05 10.29
CA CYS A 10 -6.98 42.88 10.24
C CYS A 10 -7.89 41.68 9.91
N ALA A 11 -7.82 41.19 8.67
CA ALA A 11 -8.34 39.88 8.33
C ALA A 11 -7.57 38.85 9.17
N PHE A 12 -8.18 38.38 10.25
CA PHE A 12 -7.74 37.15 10.90
C PHE A 12 -8.02 36.03 9.91
N PHE A 13 -7.01 35.65 9.12
CA PHE A 13 -6.98 34.32 8.55
C PHE A 13 -6.97 33.37 9.75
N ILE A 14 -8.11 32.73 10.02
CA ILE A 14 -8.15 31.54 10.86
C ILE A 14 -7.44 30.49 10.02
N GLY A 15 -6.11 30.47 10.11
CA GLY A 15 -5.30 29.45 9.47
C GLY A 15 -5.76 28.11 10.02
N VAL A 16 -6.15 27.19 9.13
CA VAL A 16 -6.38 25.81 9.53
C VAL A 16 -5.05 25.29 10.08
N SER A 17 -5.01 24.89 11.35
CA SER A 17 -3.81 24.31 11.92
C SER A 17 -3.67 22.89 11.40
N SER A 18 -2.55 22.58 10.75
CA SER A 18 -2.20 21.21 10.41
C SER A 18 -1.34 20.59 11.51
N ARG A 19 -1.54 19.30 11.76
CA ARG A 19 -0.70 18.48 12.62
C ARG A 19 0.10 17.50 11.76
N LYS A 20 1.42 17.58 11.88
CA LYS A 20 2.37 16.67 11.24
C LYS A 20 2.70 15.52 12.21
N TRP A 21 2.40 14.29 11.80
CA TRP A 21 2.58 13.10 12.63
C TRP A 21 3.53 12.12 11.98
N ILE A 22 4.73 12.03 12.55
CA ILE A 22 5.69 10.99 12.15
C ILE A 22 5.15 9.65 12.63
N VAL A 23 4.79 8.79 11.69
CA VAL A 23 4.39 7.41 11.99
C VAL A 23 5.62 6.65 12.51
N SER A 24 5.48 5.94 13.62
CA SER A 24 6.62 5.26 14.23
C SER A 24 7.17 4.15 13.30
N PRO A 25 8.50 4.00 13.17
CA PRO A 25 9.09 2.93 12.37
C PRO A 25 8.60 1.53 12.76
N THR A 26 8.36 1.30 14.05
CA THR A 26 7.81 0.05 14.57
C THR A 26 6.40 -0.19 14.07
N LEU A 27 5.49 0.80 14.16
CA LEU A 27 4.12 0.64 13.67
C LEU A 27 4.06 0.40 12.16
N ILE A 28 4.90 1.11 11.38
CA ILE A 28 5.02 0.91 9.93
C ILE A 28 5.43 -0.54 9.64
N GLY A 29 6.52 -0.99 10.28
CA GLY A 29 7.05 -2.34 10.11
C GLY A 29 6.06 -3.41 10.54
N ASP A 30 5.46 -3.28 11.72
CA ASP A 30 4.57 -4.28 12.30
C ASP A 30 3.32 -4.51 11.43
N LEU A 31 2.66 -3.44 10.99
CA LEU A 31 1.45 -3.55 10.18
C LEU A 31 1.72 -4.14 8.79
N HIS A 32 2.75 -3.64 8.10
CA HIS A 32 3.11 -4.18 6.78
C HIS A 32 3.63 -5.61 6.88
N ASN A 33 4.46 -5.92 7.88
CA ASN A 33 5.07 -7.24 7.99
C ASN A 33 4.07 -8.30 8.48
N LYS A 34 3.05 -7.91 9.25
CA LYS A 34 1.90 -8.77 9.58
C LYS A 34 1.07 -9.14 8.34
N ILE A 35 1.02 -8.28 7.32
CA ILE A 35 0.42 -8.62 6.04
C ILE A 35 1.37 -9.54 5.26
N ARG A 36 2.63 -9.12 5.07
CA ARG A 36 3.61 -9.84 4.25
C ARG A 36 3.90 -11.25 4.76
N GLU A 37 3.87 -11.48 6.07
CA GLU A 37 4.06 -12.82 6.64
C GLU A 37 2.96 -13.81 6.25
N GLN A 38 1.80 -13.32 5.79
CA GLN A 38 0.72 -14.17 5.29
C GLN A 38 1.00 -14.67 3.87
N TYR A 39 2.01 -14.17 3.17
CA TYR A 39 2.34 -14.55 1.79
C TYR A 39 3.66 -15.31 1.74
N VAL A 40 3.70 -16.32 0.88
CA VAL A 40 4.96 -17.05 0.59
C VAL A 40 5.96 -16.11 -0.08
N ASP A 41 7.26 -16.36 0.13
CA ASP A 41 8.37 -15.61 -0.50
C ASP A 41 8.23 -14.08 -0.49
N THR A 42 7.61 -13.54 0.55
CA THR A 42 7.38 -12.10 0.71
C THR A 42 8.12 -11.63 1.97
N PRO A 43 9.43 -11.31 1.88
CA PRO A 43 10.27 -11.00 3.04
C PRO A 43 9.81 -9.72 3.75
N PRO A 44 10.05 -9.56 5.05
CA PRO A 44 9.66 -8.35 5.76
C PRO A 44 10.37 -7.10 5.24
N LEU A 45 9.65 -5.98 5.22
CA LEU A 45 10.17 -4.66 4.91
C LEU A 45 10.93 -4.08 6.11
N LYS A 46 12.00 -3.35 5.83
CA LYS A 46 12.71 -2.54 6.83
C LYS A 46 12.19 -1.11 6.79
N ALA A 47 11.89 -0.54 7.96
CA ALA A 47 11.57 0.88 8.04
C ALA A 47 12.78 1.74 7.63
N ASP A 48 12.57 2.75 6.78
CA ASP A 48 13.60 3.67 6.30
C ASP A 48 13.20 5.13 6.57
N TYR A 49 14.01 5.82 7.36
CA TYR A 49 13.72 7.19 7.81
C TYR A 49 13.69 8.21 6.66
N ARG A 50 14.42 7.98 5.56
CA ARG A 50 14.44 8.90 4.41
C ARG A 50 13.13 8.79 3.64
N LEU A 51 12.65 7.56 3.45
CA LEU A 51 11.34 7.29 2.87
C LEU A 51 10.22 7.89 3.74
N SER A 52 10.31 7.74 5.07
CA SER A 52 9.32 8.34 5.98
C SER A 52 9.34 9.86 5.91
N ALA A 53 10.52 10.50 5.85
CA ALA A 53 10.61 11.94 5.74
C ALA A 53 10.00 12.47 4.42
N ASP A 54 10.26 11.78 3.31
CA ASP A 54 9.67 12.10 2.01
C ASP A 54 8.14 11.93 2.01
N ALA A 55 7.67 10.77 2.47
CA ALA A 55 6.25 10.47 2.61
C ALA A 55 5.52 11.51 3.47
N GLN A 56 6.15 11.90 4.58
CA GLN A 56 5.62 12.91 5.49
C GLN A 56 5.50 14.29 4.86
N ASN A 57 6.46 14.69 4.02
CA ASN A 57 6.39 15.95 3.30
C ASN A 57 5.29 15.91 2.24
N CYS A 58 5.12 14.78 1.54
CA CYS A 58 4.03 14.60 0.58
C CYS A 58 2.65 14.59 1.27
N ALA A 59 2.50 13.93 2.42
CA ALA A 59 1.26 13.95 3.18
C ALA A 59 0.83 15.38 3.57
N GLN A 60 1.77 16.19 4.06
CA GLN A 60 1.51 17.60 4.36
C GLN A 60 1.15 18.39 3.10
N TYR A 61 1.91 18.21 2.02
CA TYR A 61 1.66 18.88 0.75
C TYR A 61 0.27 18.58 0.18
N LEU A 62 -0.18 17.32 0.24
CA LEU A 62 -1.51 16.92 -0.21
C LEU A 62 -2.63 17.48 0.68
N LEU A 63 -2.39 17.58 1.99
CA LEU A 63 -3.32 18.21 2.93
C LEU A 63 -3.46 19.71 2.63
N ASP A 64 -2.35 20.40 2.34
CA ASP A 64 -2.32 21.83 2.02
C ASP A 64 -2.89 22.14 0.61
N ASN A 65 -2.99 21.13 -0.26
CA ASN A 65 -3.44 21.26 -1.65
C ASN A 65 -4.60 20.29 -1.95
N PRO A 66 -5.78 20.46 -1.32
CA PRO A 66 -6.88 19.49 -1.36
C PRO A 66 -7.53 19.31 -2.74
N SER A 67 -7.22 20.17 -3.71
CA SER A 67 -7.68 20.09 -5.11
C SER A 67 -6.87 19.13 -5.99
N LEU A 68 -5.71 18.65 -5.51
CA LEU A 68 -4.89 17.70 -6.26
C LEU A 68 -5.54 16.31 -6.29
N ASP A 69 -5.51 15.67 -7.45
CA ASP A 69 -5.89 14.27 -7.58
C ASP A 69 -4.78 13.38 -7.01
N ILE A 70 -5.00 12.81 -5.83
CA ILE A 70 -4.04 11.90 -5.17
C ILE A 70 -3.69 10.70 -6.04
N LEU A 71 -4.58 10.29 -6.95
CA LEU A 71 -4.35 9.15 -7.86
C LEU A 71 -3.28 9.44 -8.92
N THR A 72 -2.89 10.71 -9.08
CA THR A 72 -1.79 11.12 -9.97
C THR A 72 -0.42 11.05 -9.30
N HIS A 73 -0.36 10.69 -8.01
CA HIS A 73 0.88 10.61 -7.24
C HIS A 73 1.73 11.90 -7.33
N PRO A 74 1.15 13.09 -7.05
CA PRO A 74 1.70 14.37 -7.47
C PRO A 74 3.03 14.76 -6.80
N CYS A 75 3.39 14.12 -5.67
CA CYS A 75 4.70 14.31 -5.02
C CYS A 75 5.65 13.13 -5.19
N ASN A 76 5.31 12.11 -6.00
CA ASN A 76 6.22 11.01 -6.29
C ASN A 76 7.21 11.40 -7.40
N PRO A 77 8.52 11.38 -7.15
CA PRO A 77 9.54 11.61 -8.18
C PRO A 77 9.70 10.44 -9.18
N GLY A 78 8.80 9.44 -9.16
CA GLY A 78 8.69 8.36 -10.14
C GLY A 78 9.57 7.14 -9.89
N HIS A 79 10.39 7.14 -8.84
CA HIS A 79 11.30 6.03 -8.51
C HIS A 79 10.95 5.28 -7.22
N PHE A 80 9.99 5.80 -6.45
CA PHE A 80 9.45 5.11 -5.28
C PHE A 80 8.12 4.43 -5.62
N GLY A 81 7.86 3.30 -4.97
CA GLY A 81 6.48 2.84 -4.79
C GLY A 81 5.72 3.81 -3.89
N GLU A 82 4.41 3.94 -4.06
CA GLU A 82 3.60 4.82 -3.22
C GLU A 82 2.19 4.29 -3.01
N ASN A 83 1.76 4.29 -1.74
CA ASN A 83 0.37 4.16 -1.36
C ASN A 83 -0.10 5.47 -0.70
N ILE A 84 -1.31 5.94 -1.05
CA ILE A 84 -1.91 7.14 -0.48
C ILE A 84 -3.32 6.80 0.03
N TYR A 85 -3.64 7.26 1.24
CA TYR A 85 -4.97 7.14 1.83
C TYR A 85 -5.44 8.50 2.32
N LYS A 86 -6.72 8.83 2.05
CA LYS A 86 -7.38 10.04 2.52
C LYS A 86 -8.63 9.66 3.31
N LEU A 87 -8.74 10.20 4.52
CA LEU A 87 -9.89 10.04 5.40
C LEU A 87 -10.45 11.41 5.76
N SER A 88 -11.77 11.56 5.72
CA SER A 88 -12.50 12.73 6.23
C SER A 88 -13.40 12.29 7.38
N ALA A 89 -12.80 12.02 8.54
CA ALA A 89 -13.51 11.55 9.73
C ALA A 89 -12.66 11.76 10.98
N VAL A 90 -13.32 11.91 12.13
CA VAL A 90 -12.65 11.92 13.46
C VAL A 90 -12.12 10.52 13.74
N SER A 91 -10.82 10.39 13.97
CA SER A 91 -10.16 9.15 14.38
C SER A 91 -8.84 9.49 15.06
N ALA A 92 -8.36 8.61 15.93
CA ALA A 92 -7.02 8.76 16.48
C ALA A 92 -5.97 8.50 15.39
N ASP A 93 -4.86 9.24 15.41
CA ASP A 93 -3.82 9.19 14.38
C ASP A 93 -3.28 7.76 14.12
N ASN A 94 -3.08 6.96 15.16
CA ASN A 94 -2.65 5.56 15.03
C ASN A 94 -3.71 4.68 14.35
N GLU A 95 -4.99 4.92 14.60
CA GLU A 95 -6.10 4.21 13.96
C GLU A 95 -6.18 4.55 12.47
N VAL A 96 -5.90 5.81 12.08
CA VAL A 96 -5.89 6.22 10.67
C VAL A 96 -4.85 5.42 9.88
N PHE A 97 -3.63 5.28 10.43
CA PHE A 97 -2.57 4.54 9.77
C PHE A 97 -2.89 3.03 9.67
N GLN A 98 -3.42 2.44 10.75
CA GLN A 98 -3.87 1.05 10.74
C GLN A 98 -4.96 0.84 9.69
N ARG A 99 -5.97 1.71 9.66
CA ARG A 99 -7.08 1.64 8.71
C ARG A 99 -6.62 1.80 7.26
N ALA A 100 -5.65 2.68 7.01
CA ALA A 100 -5.04 2.82 5.68
C ALA A 100 -4.45 1.48 5.21
N THR A 101 -3.64 0.87 6.06
CA THR A 101 -3.01 -0.44 5.80
C THR A 101 -4.05 -1.53 5.55
N GLU A 102 -5.10 -1.60 6.38
CA GLU A 102 -6.18 -2.59 6.22
C GLU A 102 -6.99 -2.39 4.93
N ILE A 103 -7.32 -1.15 4.58
CA ILE A 103 -8.07 -0.86 3.34
C ILE A 103 -7.23 -1.15 2.09
N TRP A 104 -5.94 -0.83 2.12
CA TRP A 104 -5.03 -1.20 1.05
C TRP A 104 -4.96 -2.72 0.90
N HIS A 105 -4.87 -3.45 2.02
CA HIS A 105 -4.84 -4.91 2.01
C HIS A 105 -6.13 -5.52 1.45
N ASP A 106 -7.29 -4.96 1.79
CA ASP A 106 -8.61 -5.42 1.38
C ASP A 106 -8.83 -5.39 -0.15
N GLU A 107 -7.98 -4.68 -0.90
CA GLU A 107 -7.95 -4.75 -2.37
C GLU A 107 -7.58 -6.15 -2.90
N GLU A 108 -7.04 -7.05 -2.06
CA GLU A 108 -6.80 -8.47 -2.39
C GLU A 108 -8.03 -9.11 -3.06
N LYS A 109 -9.23 -8.79 -2.57
CA LYS A 109 -10.50 -9.37 -3.06
C LYS A 109 -10.83 -8.99 -4.51
N ASP A 110 -10.21 -7.93 -5.02
CA ASP A 110 -10.46 -7.38 -6.34
C ASP A 110 -9.43 -7.88 -7.38
N LEU A 111 -8.42 -8.66 -6.94
CA LEU A 111 -7.51 -9.33 -7.86
C LEU A 111 -8.24 -10.37 -8.72
N PRO A 112 -7.78 -10.57 -9.98
CA PRO A 112 -8.20 -11.70 -10.78
C PRO A 112 -7.94 -13.03 -10.07
N ASP A 113 -8.74 -14.05 -10.39
CA ASP A 113 -8.50 -15.41 -9.91
C ASP A 113 -7.09 -15.87 -10.32
N ARG A 114 -6.29 -16.20 -9.32
CA ARG A 114 -4.88 -16.58 -9.47
C ARG A 114 -4.68 -18.07 -9.77
N SER A 115 -5.78 -18.82 -9.88
CA SER A 115 -5.80 -20.19 -10.43
C SER A 115 -5.46 -20.21 -11.92
N ASP A 116 -5.72 -19.12 -12.65
CA ASP A 116 -5.28 -18.95 -14.02
C ASP A 116 -3.80 -18.59 -14.07
N SER A 117 -3.00 -19.36 -14.80
CA SER A 117 -1.57 -19.08 -15.03
C SER A 117 -1.28 -17.71 -15.66
N LEU A 118 -2.29 -17.07 -16.28
CA LEU A 118 -2.23 -15.76 -16.92
C LEU A 118 -2.94 -14.65 -16.13
N TRP A 119 -3.31 -14.89 -14.86
CA TRP A 119 -4.01 -13.91 -13.99
C TRP A 119 -3.35 -12.51 -14.01
N TYR A 120 -2.02 -12.48 -14.08
CA TYR A 120 -1.22 -11.25 -14.05
C TYR A 120 -1.45 -10.35 -15.27
N LEU A 121 -1.89 -10.92 -16.40
CA LEU A 121 -2.28 -10.15 -17.60
C LEU A 121 -3.67 -9.52 -17.46
N MET A 122 -4.48 -9.98 -16.50
CA MET A 122 -5.84 -9.49 -16.26
C MET A 122 -5.88 -8.38 -15.20
N VAL A 123 -4.76 -8.11 -14.53
CA VAL A 123 -4.65 -7.04 -13.54
C VAL A 123 -4.83 -5.69 -14.21
N ASN A 124 -5.84 -4.92 -13.78
CA ASN A 124 -6.13 -3.60 -14.32
C ASN A 124 -5.90 -2.51 -13.27
N PHE A 125 -4.70 -1.92 -13.27
CA PHE A 125 -4.34 -0.80 -12.40
C PHE A 125 -5.15 0.48 -12.63
N ASN A 126 -5.84 0.60 -13.78
CA ASN A 126 -6.65 1.77 -14.11
C ASN A 126 -8.11 1.65 -13.63
N ASN A 127 -8.50 0.51 -13.05
CA ASN A 127 -9.87 0.33 -12.56
C ASN A 127 -10.06 1.02 -11.20
N ARG A 128 -10.51 2.28 -11.23
CA ARG A 128 -10.76 3.07 -10.02
C ARG A 128 -11.86 2.51 -9.11
N ASN A 129 -12.74 1.64 -9.62
CA ASN A 129 -13.81 1.02 -8.82
C ASN A 129 -13.36 -0.26 -8.13
N LYS A 130 -12.23 -0.83 -8.57
CA LYS A 130 -11.62 -2.05 -8.06
C LYS A 130 -10.10 -1.87 -8.06
N PRO A 131 -9.59 -0.93 -7.26
CA PRO A 131 -8.16 -0.71 -7.19
C PRO A 131 -7.51 -1.97 -6.62
N VAL A 132 -6.32 -2.29 -7.13
CA VAL A 132 -5.49 -3.41 -6.67
C VAL A 132 -4.04 -2.98 -6.44
N GLY A 133 -3.73 -1.73 -6.77
CA GLY A 133 -2.38 -1.20 -6.77
C GLY A 133 -1.80 -1.10 -5.37
N HIS A 134 -2.62 -0.74 -4.38
CA HIS A 134 -2.15 -0.57 -3.01
C HIS A 134 -1.79 -1.93 -2.40
N PHE A 135 -2.69 -2.91 -2.55
CA PHE A 135 -2.42 -4.28 -2.10
C PHE A 135 -1.15 -4.86 -2.75
N ILE A 136 -1.05 -4.79 -4.08
CA ILE A 136 0.10 -5.31 -4.81
C ILE A 136 1.40 -4.66 -4.30
N GLN A 137 1.38 -3.36 -3.99
CA GLN A 137 2.54 -2.66 -3.46
C GLN A 137 2.91 -3.12 -2.04
N GLU A 138 1.94 -3.39 -1.15
CA GLU A 138 2.21 -3.89 0.20
C GLU A 138 2.92 -5.25 0.18
N ILE A 139 2.52 -6.12 -0.74
CA ILE A 139 3.11 -7.47 -0.88
C ILE A 139 4.16 -7.58 -1.99
N TRP A 140 4.60 -6.45 -2.56
CA TRP A 140 5.61 -6.45 -3.63
C TRP A 140 6.93 -7.04 -3.11
N ALA A 141 7.32 -8.22 -3.60
CA ALA A 141 8.45 -8.96 -3.06
C ALA A 141 9.81 -8.24 -3.23
N LEU A 142 9.96 -7.44 -4.29
CA LEU A 142 11.20 -6.68 -4.54
C LEU A 142 11.37 -5.48 -3.62
N ALA A 143 10.30 -4.95 -3.03
CA ALA A 143 10.42 -3.88 -2.06
C ALA A 143 11.11 -4.44 -0.81
N THR A 144 12.16 -3.75 -0.36
CA THR A 144 12.93 -4.13 0.83
C THR A 144 12.80 -3.11 1.95
N LYS A 145 12.32 -1.91 1.62
CA LYS A 145 12.18 -0.81 2.56
C LYS A 145 10.86 -0.09 2.38
N VAL A 146 10.37 0.44 3.49
CA VAL A 146 9.16 1.27 3.53
C VAL A 146 9.37 2.43 4.49
N GLY A 147 8.77 3.58 4.20
CA GLY A 147 8.64 4.66 5.16
C GLY A 147 7.35 5.42 4.90
N CYS A 148 6.65 5.76 5.97
CA CYS A 148 5.35 6.41 5.88
C CYS A 148 5.32 7.70 6.69
N GLY A 149 4.40 8.58 6.32
CA GLY A 149 4.12 9.82 7.03
C GLY A 149 2.65 10.18 6.94
N MET A 150 2.21 11.02 7.86
CA MET A 150 0.80 11.39 7.98
C MET A 150 0.63 12.85 8.37
N ALA A 151 -0.35 13.50 7.77
CA ALA A 151 -0.75 14.86 8.12
C ALA A 151 -2.27 14.90 8.33
N SER A 152 -2.70 15.64 9.35
CA SER A 152 -4.12 15.86 9.63
C SER A 152 -4.43 17.34 9.88
N ASP A 153 -5.66 17.77 9.62
CA ASP A 153 -6.13 19.13 9.88
C ASP A 153 -7.27 19.17 10.91
N ASP A 154 -7.61 20.37 11.38
CA ASP A 154 -8.71 20.57 12.33
C ASP A 154 -10.11 20.27 11.74
N ASN A 155 -10.21 20.07 10.41
CA ASN A 155 -11.43 19.64 9.74
C ASN A 155 -11.59 18.11 9.72
N ASN A 156 -10.73 17.38 10.45
CA ASN A 156 -10.69 15.93 10.49
C ASN A 156 -10.37 15.29 9.14
N VAL A 157 -9.62 15.99 8.29
CA VAL A 157 -9.01 15.39 7.11
C VAL A 157 -7.65 14.83 7.52
N SER A 158 -7.40 13.57 7.20
CA SER A 158 -6.10 12.92 7.39
C SER A 158 -5.62 12.33 6.08
N ILE A 159 -4.33 12.52 5.79
CA ILE A 159 -3.62 11.95 4.64
C ILE A 159 -2.50 11.06 5.14
N VAL A 160 -2.49 9.81 4.70
CA VAL A 160 -1.38 8.87 4.91
C VAL A 160 -0.68 8.66 3.58
N VAL A 161 0.64 8.74 3.57
CA VAL A 161 1.49 8.37 2.43
C VAL A 161 2.49 7.33 2.91
N CYS A 162 2.67 6.25 2.16
CA CYS A 162 3.76 5.29 2.33
C CYS A 162 4.61 5.24 1.07
N ARG A 163 5.93 5.26 1.24
CA ARG A 163 6.94 5.17 0.18
C ARG A 163 7.67 3.83 0.28
N TYR A 164 7.91 3.20 -0.86
CA TYR A 164 8.67 1.96 -0.98
C TYR A 164 9.89 2.17 -1.87
N ASP A 165 11.00 1.49 -1.57
CA ASP A 165 12.24 1.60 -2.35
C ASP A 165 12.15 0.96 -3.76
N LYS A 166 11.08 0.22 -4.03
CA LYS A 166 10.73 -0.33 -5.34
C LYS A 166 9.24 -0.13 -5.60
N ALA A 167 8.93 0.50 -6.72
CA ALA A 167 7.58 0.57 -7.24
C ALA A 167 7.17 -0.76 -7.88
N VAL A 168 5.87 -1.04 -7.84
CA VAL A 168 5.26 -2.10 -8.65
C VAL A 168 5.56 -1.82 -10.12
N ASN A 169 6.00 -2.86 -10.84
CA ASN A 169 6.03 -2.82 -12.30
C ASN A 169 4.76 -3.51 -12.83
N PRO A 170 3.81 -2.76 -13.41
CA PRO A 170 2.55 -3.32 -13.88
C PRO A 170 2.69 -4.15 -15.18
N LEU A 171 3.89 -4.26 -15.74
CA LEU A 171 4.12 -4.91 -17.03
C LEU A 171 4.66 -6.35 -16.90
N GLY A 172 4.03 -7.24 -17.66
CA GLY A 172 4.58 -8.56 -17.99
C GLY A 172 4.73 -9.49 -16.80
N THR A 173 5.78 -10.32 -16.83
CA THR A 173 5.98 -11.39 -15.86
C THR A 173 6.36 -10.91 -14.47
N GLN A 174 6.73 -9.64 -14.30
CA GLN A 174 7.13 -9.08 -13.01
C GLN A 174 6.04 -9.20 -11.95
N LEU A 175 4.76 -9.07 -12.34
CA LEU A 175 3.63 -9.28 -11.41
C LEU A 175 3.56 -10.74 -10.94
N ARG A 176 3.67 -11.69 -11.87
CA ARG A 176 3.71 -13.12 -11.56
C ARG A 176 4.88 -13.47 -10.64
N ASP A 177 6.04 -12.86 -10.88
CA ASP A 177 7.29 -13.22 -10.22
C ASP A 177 7.44 -12.58 -8.82
N ASN A 178 6.64 -11.55 -8.47
CA ASN A 178 6.83 -10.78 -7.23
C ASN A 178 5.55 -10.54 -6.41
N VAL A 179 4.41 -11.06 -6.86
CA VAL A 179 3.16 -11.08 -6.12
C VAL A 179 2.87 -12.54 -5.82
N HIS A 180 3.15 -12.98 -4.60
CA HIS A 180 3.08 -14.39 -4.24
C HIS A 180 1.75 -14.75 -3.59
N LEU A 181 1.45 -16.03 -3.49
CA LEU A 181 0.17 -16.49 -2.95
C LEU A 181 0.14 -16.44 -1.42
N LYS A 182 -1.06 -16.30 -0.87
CA LYS A 182 -1.27 -16.38 0.57
C LYS A 182 -0.89 -17.79 1.03
N LYS A 183 -0.13 -17.87 2.13
CA LYS A 183 0.17 -19.12 2.83
C LYS A 183 -1.16 -19.77 3.21
N GLN A 184 -1.36 -21.00 2.77
CA GLN A 184 -2.44 -21.80 3.31
C GLN A 184 -2.09 -22.20 4.74
N SER A 185 -3.06 -22.07 5.64
CA SER A 185 -2.99 -22.60 6.99
C SER A 185 -3.00 -24.13 6.91
N ALA A 186 -1.79 -24.71 6.82
CA ALA A 186 -1.48 -26.12 6.57
C ALA A 186 -1.87 -26.61 5.17
N ILE A 187 -0.96 -27.36 4.52
CA ILE A 187 -1.30 -28.21 3.37
C ILE A 187 -2.33 -29.22 3.87
N ASN A 188 -3.59 -29.01 3.54
CA ASN A 188 -4.58 -30.07 3.50
C ASN A 188 -4.08 -31.08 2.47
N ASN A 189 -4.05 -32.38 2.82
CA ASN A 189 -3.58 -33.48 1.96
C ASN A 189 -4.41 -33.69 0.66
N ASN A 190 -5.14 -32.68 0.21
CA ASN A 190 -6.07 -32.65 -0.91
C ASN A 190 -5.48 -31.95 -2.16
N CYS A 191 -4.16 -31.69 -2.20
CA CYS A 191 -3.48 -31.21 -3.40
C CYS A 191 -3.89 -32.02 -4.65
N GLN A 192 -4.21 -31.32 -5.74
CA GLN A 192 -4.53 -31.93 -7.04
C GLN A 192 -3.45 -31.59 -8.05
N ASP A 193 -3.33 -32.38 -9.11
CA ASP A 193 -2.40 -32.11 -10.20
C ASP A 193 -2.86 -30.90 -11.03
N THR A 194 -2.04 -29.84 -11.10
CA THR A 194 -2.23 -28.77 -12.09
C THR A 194 -1.89 -29.29 -13.50
N PRO A 195 -2.80 -29.24 -14.49
CA PRO A 195 -2.51 -29.69 -15.85
C PRO A 195 -1.37 -28.89 -16.48
N ASN A 196 -0.54 -29.56 -17.30
CA ASN A 196 0.57 -28.96 -18.08
C ASN A 196 1.77 -28.39 -17.28
N PHE A 197 1.88 -28.64 -15.97
CA PHE A 197 3.06 -28.26 -15.18
C PHE A 197 4.09 -29.41 -15.05
N PRO A 198 5.40 -29.16 -15.29
CA PRO A 198 6.45 -30.16 -15.17
C PRO A 198 6.86 -30.44 -13.72
N CYS A 199 7.22 -31.69 -13.40
CA CYS A 199 7.68 -32.12 -12.05
C CYS A 199 8.98 -31.44 -11.57
N THR A 200 9.67 -30.69 -12.42
CA THR A 200 11.01 -30.16 -12.14
C THR A 200 11.00 -28.95 -11.20
N GLN A 201 9.88 -28.24 -11.07
CA GLN A 201 9.76 -27.07 -10.19
C GLN A 201 9.02 -27.46 -8.90
N ASP A 202 9.55 -27.09 -7.74
CA ASP A 202 8.85 -27.25 -6.46
C ASP A 202 8.03 -25.99 -6.18
N LEU A 203 6.90 -25.90 -6.87
CA LEU A 203 6.03 -24.73 -6.81
C LEU A 203 5.02 -24.84 -5.66
N CYS A 204 4.77 -26.03 -5.10
CA CYS A 204 3.79 -26.20 -4.03
C CYS A 204 4.20 -25.44 -2.75
N ALA A 205 5.50 -25.47 -2.40
CA ALA A 205 6.06 -24.69 -1.30
C ALA A 205 5.97 -23.15 -1.52
N HIS A 206 5.92 -22.71 -2.78
CA HIS A 206 5.98 -21.30 -3.21
C HIS A 206 4.63 -20.75 -3.73
N PHE A 207 3.63 -21.59 -3.97
CA PHE A 207 2.41 -21.21 -4.68
C PHE A 207 1.16 -21.99 -4.20
N GLY A 208 1.25 -22.82 -3.15
CA GLY A 208 0.10 -23.53 -2.55
C GLY A 208 -0.61 -24.52 -3.49
N ASP A 209 -1.77 -25.04 -3.07
CA ASP A 209 -2.52 -26.13 -3.71
C ASP A 209 -2.79 -25.97 -5.22
N LEU A 210 -2.84 -24.73 -5.73
CA LEU A 210 -3.14 -24.41 -7.13
C LEU A 210 -2.02 -24.80 -8.10
N TYR A 211 -0.79 -24.96 -7.60
CA TYR A 211 0.40 -25.30 -8.40
C TYR A 211 1.11 -26.55 -7.86
N CYS A 212 0.42 -27.33 -7.04
CA CYS A 212 0.93 -28.60 -6.54
C CYS A 212 0.85 -29.69 -7.61
N LYS A 213 1.76 -30.65 -7.50
CA LYS A 213 1.85 -31.80 -8.42
C LYS A 213 1.91 -33.05 -7.56
N LYS A 214 0.73 -33.58 -7.23
CA LYS A 214 0.58 -34.82 -6.45
C LYS A 214 1.29 -35.98 -7.12
N SER A 215 1.21 -36.09 -8.45
CA SER A 215 1.92 -37.12 -9.23
C SER A 215 3.45 -37.07 -9.12
N CYS A 216 4.02 -35.96 -8.64
CA CYS A 216 5.46 -35.79 -8.45
C CYS A 216 5.88 -35.81 -6.98
N ASN A 217 4.97 -36.15 -6.04
CA ASN A 217 5.20 -36.09 -4.59
C ASN A 217 5.69 -34.71 -4.11
N LYS A 218 5.14 -33.65 -4.73
CA LYS A 218 5.40 -32.24 -4.41
C LYS A 218 4.13 -31.59 -3.84
N CYS A 219 3.65 -32.24 -2.79
CA CYS A 219 2.74 -31.76 -1.75
C CYS A 219 3.43 -32.09 -0.42
#